data_AF-A0A930MIJ4-F1
#
_entry.id   AF-A0A930MIJ4-F1
#
_cell.length_a   1.000
_cell.length_b   1.000
_cell.length_c   1.000
_cell.angle_alpha   90.00
_cell.angle_beta   90.00
_cell.angle_gamma   90.00
#
_symmetry.space_group_name_H-M   'P 1'
#
loop_
_entity.id
_entity.type
_entity.pdbx_description
1 polymer ?
#
loop_
_entity_poly.entity_id
_entity_poly.type
_entity_poly.pdbx_seq_one_letter_code
_entity_poly.pdbx_strand_id
1 'polypeptide(L)'
;EHGMDDVLCNSMLLTEGWDCPAVDCIVILRPTKVRSLYQQMVGRGMRLFPGKENLLLLDFLWLTERHDLCRPASLVAKDANIAAMMDENLRNDEEMDILEAEEEAERDVLREREEALARELAAMRSKKKKLVDPIQYALSIAAEDLTSYAPTFPWEMGPPSEKQLVFLENRGILPDTVENAGLASLLIDRLKRRQEEGLATPKQIRCLERYGFRRVGTWQFDAASALISRLAMNHWRVPQGMTPSVYVP
;
A
#
# COMPACT_ATOMS: atom_id res chain seq x y z
N GLU A 1 -47.13 1.46 28.94
CA GLU A 1 -47.06 1.76 30.39
C GLU A 1 -46.09 2.92 30.56
N HIS A 2 -46.61 4.13 30.80
CA HIS A 2 -45.81 5.34 30.93
C HIS A 2 -45.26 5.40 32.36
N GLY A 3 -44.04 4.88 32.54
CA GLY A 3 -43.28 4.99 33.78
C GLY A 3 -42.65 6.39 33.86
N MET A 4 -42.82 7.05 35.00
CA MET A 4 -42.50 8.47 35.24
C MET A 4 -41.02 8.74 35.57
N ASP A 5 -40.11 7.82 35.21
CA ASP A 5 -38.69 7.88 35.53
C ASP A 5 -37.86 7.75 34.24
N ASP A 6 -37.66 8.86 33.52
CA ASP A 6 -37.04 8.90 32.18
C ASP A 6 -35.50 8.78 32.19
N VAL A 7 -34.85 8.69 33.36
CA VAL A 7 -33.38 8.69 33.47
C VAL A 7 -32.89 7.69 34.50
N LEU A 8 -32.01 6.79 34.06
CA LEU A 8 -31.34 5.80 34.91
C LEU A 8 -29.88 6.20 35.13
N CYS A 9 -29.55 6.64 36.35
CA CYS A 9 -28.18 6.96 36.74
C CYS A 9 -27.45 5.72 37.27
N ASN A 10 -26.21 5.53 36.82
CA ASN A 10 -25.38 4.41 37.24
C ASN A 10 -23.91 4.83 37.39
N SER A 11 -23.21 4.19 38.33
CA SER A 11 -21.75 4.22 38.46
C SER A 11 -21.19 2.79 38.38
N MET A 12 -20.85 2.34 37.17
CA MET A 12 -20.24 1.02 36.87
C MET A 12 -21.07 -0.25 37.19
N LEU A 13 -22.29 -0.15 37.72
CA LEU A 13 -23.14 -1.32 37.99
C LEU A 13 -23.83 -1.87 36.73
N LEU A 14 -24.26 -0.97 35.84
CA LEU A 14 -24.96 -1.31 34.58
C LEU A 14 -24.04 -1.30 33.35
N THR A 15 -22.72 -1.33 33.53
CA THR A 15 -21.80 -1.43 32.39
C THR A 15 -21.84 -2.81 31.74
N GLU A 16 -22.29 -3.83 32.48
CA GLU A 16 -22.46 -5.22 32.04
C GLU A 16 -23.83 -5.75 32.49
N GLY A 17 -24.45 -6.63 31.70
CA GLY A 17 -25.69 -7.33 32.09
C GLY A 17 -27.01 -6.56 31.92
N TRP A 18 -26.99 -5.25 31.67
CA TRP A 18 -28.20 -4.47 31.41
C TRP A 18 -28.48 -4.32 29.91
N ASP A 19 -29.72 -4.61 29.53
CA ASP A 19 -30.23 -4.57 28.16
C ASP A 19 -31.62 -3.93 28.11
N CYS A 20 -31.71 -2.72 27.56
CA CYS A 20 -32.98 -2.05 27.27
C CYS A 20 -32.90 -1.44 25.86
N PRO A 21 -33.48 -2.07 24.83
CA PRO A 21 -33.43 -1.57 23.45
C PRO A 21 -34.09 -0.19 23.25
N ALA A 22 -35.05 0.14 24.10
CA ALA A 22 -35.81 1.40 24.04
C ALA A 22 -35.00 2.65 24.43
N VAL A 23 -33.78 2.49 24.94
CA VAL A 23 -32.90 3.62 25.31
C VAL A 23 -32.57 4.46 24.07
N ASP A 24 -32.94 5.73 24.09
CA ASP A 24 -32.75 6.70 23.00
C ASP A 24 -31.74 7.81 23.35
N CYS A 25 -31.32 7.93 24.61
CA CYS A 25 -30.35 8.92 25.08
C CYS A 25 -29.31 8.30 26.03
N ILE A 26 -28.04 8.63 25.81
CA ILE A 26 -26.92 8.27 26.70
C ILE A 26 -26.18 9.54 27.12
N VAL A 27 -26.02 9.71 28.43
CA VAL A 27 -25.27 10.83 29.02
C VAL A 27 -23.98 10.31 29.65
N ILE A 28 -22.83 10.75 29.13
CA ILE A 28 -21.51 10.35 29.63
C ILE A 28 -20.96 11.45 30.52
N LEU A 29 -21.08 11.25 31.84
CA LEU A 29 -20.53 12.14 32.87
C LEU A 29 -19.26 11.58 33.53
N ARG A 30 -18.65 10.56 32.91
CA ARG A 30 -17.46 9.89 33.44
C ARG A 30 -16.24 10.14 32.56
N PRO A 31 -15.14 10.70 33.10
CA PRO A 31 -13.88 10.82 32.37
C PRO A 31 -13.32 9.42 32.11
N THR A 32 -13.44 8.97 30.86
CA THR A 32 -13.10 7.59 30.47
C THR A 32 -11.82 7.60 29.65
N LYS A 33 -10.76 7.00 30.17
CA LYS A 33 -9.47 6.89 29.48
C LYS A 33 -9.40 5.73 28.48
N VAL A 34 -10.24 4.70 28.69
CA VAL A 34 -10.20 3.45 27.92
C VAL A 34 -11.26 3.47 26.83
N ARG A 35 -10.85 3.35 25.56
CA ARG A 35 -11.74 3.39 24.38
C ARG A 35 -12.83 2.31 24.42
N SER A 36 -12.46 1.07 24.76
CA SER A 36 -13.41 -0.06 24.79
C SER A 36 -14.54 0.16 25.79
N LEU A 37 -14.23 0.75 26.95
CA LEU A 37 -15.22 1.05 27.98
C LEU A 37 -16.16 2.18 27.54
N TYR A 38 -15.66 3.16 26.79
CA TYR A 38 -16.49 4.17 26.16
C TYR A 38 -17.45 3.55 25.14
N GLN A 39 -16.94 2.69 24.25
CA GLN A 39 -17.75 1.96 23.27
C GLN A 39 -18.81 1.08 23.94
N GLN A 40 -18.48 0.40 25.04
CA GLN A 40 -19.43 -0.40 25.81
C GLN A 40 -20.56 0.43 26.41
N MET A 41 -20.26 1.64 26.91
CA MET A 41 -21.28 2.54 27.45
C MET A 41 -22.21 3.03 26.35
N VAL A 42 -21.67 3.54 25.23
CA VAL A 42 -22.48 4.02 24.09
C VAL A 42 -23.27 2.88 23.45
N GLY A 43 -22.68 1.70 23.33
CA GLY A 43 -23.29 0.53 22.71
C GLY A 43 -24.60 0.07 23.36
N ARG A 44 -24.87 0.45 24.61
CA ARG A 44 -26.14 0.15 25.30
C ARG A 44 -27.35 0.78 24.62
N GLY A 45 -27.15 1.89 23.92
CA GLY A 45 -28.19 2.62 23.20
C GLY A 45 -28.19 2.33 21.70
N MET A 46 -27.34 1.43 21.19
CA MET A 46 -27.22 1.18 19.75
C MET A 46 -28.19 0.10 19.22
N ARG A 47 -28.97 -0.54 20.11
CA ARG A 47 -29.97 -1.53 19.69
C ARG A 47 -31.15 -0.85 18.97
N LEU A 48 -31.63 -1.52 17.92
CA LEU A 48 -32.81 -1.11 17.16
C LEU A 48 -34.08 -1.32 18.00
N PHE A 49 -34.99 -0.37 17.93
CA PHE A 49 -36.29 -0.41 18.62
C PHE A 49 -37.37 0.31 17.78
N PRO A 50 -38.60 -0.23 17.65
CA PRO A 50 -39.66 0.45 16.91
C PRO A 50 -39.94 1.86 17.43
N GLY A 51 -39.93 2.85 16.53
CA GLY A 51 -40.16 4.26 16.88
C GLY A 51 -38.91 5.03 17.34
N LYS A 52 -37.74 4.40 17.37
CA LYS A 52 -36.47 5.05 17.67
C LYS A 52 -35.73 5.37 16.37
N GLU A 53 -35.64 6.65 16.03
CA GLU A 53 -34.96 7.12 14.81
C GLU A 53 -33.45 7.25 15.00
N ASN A 54 -33.01 7.72 16.17
CA ASN A 54 -31.61 7.98 16.47
C ASN A 54 -31.29 7.73 17.94
N LEU A 55 -29.98 7.67 18.25
CA LEU A 55 -29.46 7.68 19.61
C LEU A 55 -28.82 9.04 19.87
N LEU A 56 -29.31 9.77 20.88
CA LEU A 56 -28.71 11.02 21.33
C LEU A 56 -27.57 10.71 22.31
N LEU A 57 -26.35 11.13 21.96
CA LEU A 57 -25.18 11.01 22.83
C LEU A 57 -24.79 12.37 23.40
N LEU A 58 -24.92 12.54 24.72
CA LEU A 58 -24.52 13.75 25.43
C LEU A 58 -23.17 13.51 26.12
N ASP A 59 -22.11 14.07 25.54
CA ASP A 59 -20.74 13.97 26.03
C ASP A 59 -20.22 15.35 26.48
N PHE A 60 -20.26 15.60 27.79
CA PHE A 60 -19.80 16.86 28.38
C PHE A 60 -18.28 16.92 28.60
N LEU A 61 -17.56 15.83 28.33
CA LEU A 61 -16.15 15.67 28.66
C LEU A 61 -15.25 15.60 27.41
N TRP A 62 -15.81 15.88 26.23
CA TRP A 62 -15.09 15.89 24.94
C TRP A 62 -14.35 14.58 24.67
N LEU A 63 -14.96 13.45 25.09
CA LEU A 63 -14.39 12.12 24.89
C LEU A 63 -14.49 11.66 23.43
N THR A 64 -15.51 12.13 22.72
CA THR A 64 -15.72 11.95 21.26
C THR A 64 -14.54 12.42 20.41
N GLU A 65 -13.76 13.41 20.85
CA GLU A 65 -12.53 13.84 20.13
C GLU A 65 -11.35 12.87 20.32
N ARG A 66 -11.39 12.05 21.39
CA ARG A 66 -10.28 11.16 21.77
C ARG A 66 -10.57 9.69 21.48
N HIS A 67 -11.84 9.29 21.55
CA HIS A 67 -12.28 7.91 21.40
C HIS A 67 -13.24 7.82 20.22
N ASP A 68 -12.76 7.25 19.12
CA ASP A 68 -13.63 6.96 17.99
C ASP A 68 -14.50 5.72 18.28
N LEU A 69 -15.74 5.74 17.80
CA LEU A 69 -16.61 4.58 17.87
C LEU A 69 -16.10 3.48 16.94
N CYS A 70 -16.60 2.26 17.10
CA CYS A 70 -16.27 1.19 16.16
C CYS A 70 -17.03 1.44 14.86
N ARG A 71 -16.31 1.58 13.75
CA ARG A 71 -16.90 1.70 12.41
C ARG A 71 -16.79 0.36 11.69
N PRO A 72 -17.66 0.08 10.70
CA PRO A 72 -17.56 -1.14 9.90
C PRO A 72 -16.16 -1.35 9.30
N ALA A 73 -15.54 -0.28 8.77
CA ALA A 73 -14.18 -0.32 8.25
C ALA A 73 -13.13 -0.75 9.30
N SER A 74 -13.34 -0.43 10.57
CA SER A 74 -12.42 -0.83 11.65
C SER A 74 -12.40 -2.34 11.92
N LEU A 75 -13.41 -3.09 11.45
CA LEU A 75 -13.51 -4.54 11.64
C LEU A 75 -12.79 -5.32 10.54
N VAL A 76 -12.71 -4.73 9.35
CA VAL A 76 -12.29 -5.42 8.13
C VAL A 76 -10.92 -4.93 7.65
N ALA A 77 -10.64 -3.63 7.78
CA ALA A 77 -9.39 -3.06 7.30
C ALA A 77 -8.16 -3.62 8.04
N LYS A 78 -7.16 -4.01 7.25
CA LYS A 78 -5.86 -4.49 7.75
C LYS A 78 -4.98 -3.37 8.33
N ASP A 79 -5.20 -2.13 7.89
CA ASP A 79 -4.36 -0.99 8.24
C ASP A 79 -5.20 0.30 8.38
N ALA A 80 -4.68 1.30 9.09
CA ALA A 80 -5.40 2.53 9.40
C ALA A 80 -5.67 3.39 8.15
N ASN A 81 -4.77 3.35 7.18
CA ASN A 81 -4.95 4.07 5.91
C ASN A 81 -6.09 3.46 5.07
N ILE A 82 -6.17 2.12 5.04
CA ILE A 82 -7.25 1.41 4.35
C ILE A 82 -8.58 1.72 5.05
N ALA A 83 -8.61 1.69 6.38
CA ALA A 83 -9.81 2.01 7.15
C ALA A 83 -10.34 3.42 6.86
N ALA A 84 -9.44 4.42 6.75
CA ALA A 84 -9.80 5.79 6.43
C ALA A 84 -10.40 5.92 5.02
N MET A 85 -9.81 5.24 4.03
CA MET A 85 -10.30 5.24 2.65
C MET A 85 -11.66 4.52 2.54
N MET A 86 -11.82 3.38 3.24
CA MET A 86 -13.10 2.68 3.32
C MET A 86 -14.20 3.54 3.94
N ASP A 87 -13.90 4.25 5.03
CA ASP A 87 -14.83 5.18 5.67
C ASP A 87 -15.25 6.31 4.72
N GLU A 88 -14.35 6.78 3.85
CA GLU A 88 -14.67 7.79 2.83
C GLU A 88 -15.55 7.21 1.72
N ASN A 89 -15.25 6.01 1.24
CA ASN A 89 -16.05 5.34 0.22
C ASN A 89 -17.46 5.03 0.73
N LEU A 90 -17.61 4.49 1.94
CA LEU A 90 -18.90 4.21 2.60
C LEU A 90 -19.74 5.46 2.88
N ARG A 91 -19.11 6.64 3.02
CA ARG A 91 -19.85 7.92 3.14
C ARG A 91 -20.37 8.42 1.79
N ASN A 92 -19.63 8.14 0.72
CA ASN A 92 -20.02 8.56 -0.63
C ASN A 92 -21.10 7.62 -1.19
N ASP A 93 -21.06 6.35 -0.83
CA ASP A 93 -22.04 5.33 -1.21
C ASP A 93 -22.42 4.48 0.02
N GLU A 94 -23.54 4.83 0.66
CA GLU A 94 -24.05 4.15 1.85
C GLU A 94 -24.59 2.73 1.55
N GLU A 95 -24.86 2.38 0.28
CA GLU A 95 -25.34 1.05 -0.13
C GLU A 95 -24.20 0.09 -0.47
N MET A 96 -22.97 0.58 -0.56
CA MET A 96 -21.81 -0.23 -0.91
C MET A 96 -21.51 -1.28 0.16
N ASP A 97 -21.25 -2.52 -0.29
CA ASP A 97 -20.87 -3.61 0.60
C ASP A 97 -19.49 -3.35 1.23
N ILE A 98 -19.34 -3.69 2.51
CA ILE A 98 -18.11 -3.41 3.28
C ILE A 98 -16.90 -4.17 2.71
N LEU A 99 -17.09 -5.36 2.14
CA LEU A 99 -16.01 -6.13 1.52
C LEU A 99 -15.63 -5.52 0.17
N GLU A 100 -16.60 -5.05 -0.60
CA GLU A 100 -16.33 -4.31 -1.85
C GLU A 100 -15.54 -3.02 -1.57
N ALA A 101 -15.93 -2.30 -0.50
CA ALA A 101 -15.22 -1.13 -0.01
C ALA A 101 -13.76 -1.43 0.38
N GLU A 102 -13.50 -2.59 1.00
CA GLU A 102 -12.15 -3.03 1.37
C GLU A 102 -11.29 -3.26 0.12
N GLU A 103 -11.80 -4.04 -0.85
CA GLU A 103 -11.06 -4.34 -2.07
C GLU A 103 -10.73 -3.07 -2.86
N GLU A 104 -11.68 -2.14 -2.96
CA GLU A 104 -11.46 -0.87 -3.64
C GLU A 104 -10.43 0.01 -2.92
N ALA A 105 -10.55 0.14 -1.59
CA ALA A 105 -9.59 0.88 -0.78
C ALA A 105 -8.17 0.27 -0.88
N GLU A 106 -8.03 -1.05 -0.88
CA GLU A 106 -6.73 -1.71 -1.09
C GLU A 106 -6.14 -1.38 -2.46
N ARG A 107 -6.94 -1.45 -3.53
CA ARG A 107 -6.51 -1.10 -4.89
C ARG A 107 -6.07 0.36 -4.99
N ASP A 108 -6.80 1.27 -4.36
CA ASP A 108 -6.49 2.70 -4.42
C ASP A 108 -5.22 3.05 -3.64
N VAL A 109 -5.06 2.50 -2.43
CA VAL A 109 -3.82 2.67 -1.65
C VAL A 109 -2.61 2.11 -2.41
N LEU A 110 -2.75 0.97 -3.08
CA LEU A 110 -1.70 0.41 -3.93
C LEU A 110 -1.37 1.33 -5.10
N ARG A 111 -2.39 1.81 -5.82
CA ARG A 111 -2.22 2.73 -6.96
C ARG A 111 -1.51 4.02 -6.54
N GLU A 112 -1.92 4.64 -5.43
CA GLU A 112 -1.27 5.86 -4.93
C GLU A 112 0.19 5.63 -4.58
N ARG A 113 0.51 4.49 -3.95
CA ARG A 113 1.89 4.08 -3.65
C ARG A 113 2.70 3.89 -4.92
N GLU A 114 2.16 3.19 -5.92
CA GLU A 114 2.81 2.97 -7.21
C GLU A 114 3.08 4.29 -7.94
N GLU A 115 2.13 5.21 -7.94
CA GLU A 115 2.28 6.54 -8.57
C GLU A 115 3.31 7.41 -7.84
N ALA A 116 3.32 7.40 -6.50
CA ALA A 116 4.33 8.08 -5.70
C ALA A 116 5.72 7.53 -6.02
N LEU A 117 5.87 6.20 -6.02
CA LEU A 117 7.11 5.52 -6.35
C LEU A 117 7.56 5.81 -7.78
N ALA A 118 6.64 5.80 -8.75
CA ALA A 118 6.94 6.14 -10.14
C ALA A 118 7.43 7.58 -10.29
N ARG A 119 6.86 8.54 -9.54
CA ARG A 119 7.32 9.95 -9.51
C ARG A 119 8.72 10.06 -8.93
N GLU A 120 9.00 9.40 -7.81
CA GLU A 120 10.35 9.38 -7.23
C GLU A 120 11.38 8.75 -8.16
N LEU A 121 11.03 7.62 -8.80
CA LEU A 121 11.88 6.96 -9.79
C LEU A 121 12.12 7.84 -11.02
N ALA A 122 11.10 8.55 -11.51
CA ALA A 122 11.26 9.51 -12.60
C ALA A 122 12.20 10.67 -12.22
N ALA A 123 12.09 11.18 -10.98
CA ALA A 123 13.03 12.16 -10.46
C ALA A 123 14.47 11.59 -10.36
N MET A 124 14.62 10.33 -9.94
CA MET A 124 15.91 9.65 -9.88
C MET A 124 16.50 9.28 -11.26
N ARG A 125 15.67 9.04 -12.29
CA ARG A 125 16.13 8.80 -13.68
C ARG A 125 16.98 9.96 -14.23
N SER A 126 16.75 11.19 -13.75
CA SER A 126 17.54 12.38 -14.10
C SER A 126 18.96 12.39 -13.51
N LYS A 127 19.22 11.63 -12.44
CA LYS A 127 20.52 11.59 -11.76
C LYS A 127 21.45 10.60 -12.48
N LYS A 128 22.64 11.07 -12.89
CA LYS A 128 23.69 10.30 -13.60
C LYS A 128 24.36 9.22 -12.74
N LYS A 129 23.61 8.29 -12.14
CA LYS A 129 24.19 7.10 -11.51
C LYS A 129 24.59 6.08 -12.60
N LYS A 130 25.68 5.32 -12.41
CA LYS A 130 26.11 4.26 -13.34
C LYS A 130 25.26 2.98 -13.21
N LEU A 131 24.77 2.70 -12.01
CA LEU A 131 24.00 1.50 -11.66
C LEU A 131 22.49 1.74 -11.75
N VAL A 132 21.73 0.66 -11.98
CA VAL A 132 20.26 0.64 -12.07
C VAL A 132 19.69 0.47 -10.66
N ASP A 133 18.69 1.27 -10.31
CA ASP A 133 17.96 1.08 -9.06
C ASP A 133 17.17 -0.25 -9.10
N PRO A 134 17.14 -1.06 -8.02
CA PRO A 134 16.40 -2.33 -7.96
C PRO A 134 14.91 -2.18 -8.26
N ILE A 135 14.27 -1.13 -7.75
CA ILE A 135 12.84 -0.89 -7.96
C ILE A 135 12.59 -0.47 -9.41
N GLN A 136 13.43 0.43 -9.94
CA GLN A 136 13.38 0.77 -11.37
C GLN A 136 13.48 -0.50 -12.22
N TYR A 137 14.44 -1.38 -11.89
CA TYR A 137 14.66 -2.62 -12.60
C TYR A 137 13.44 -3.55 -12.53
N ALA A 138 12.85 -3.74 -11.34
CA ALA A 138 11.65 -4.54 -11.13
C ALA A 138 10.47 -4.05 -11.99
N LEU A 139 10.24 -2.74 -12.02
CA LEU A 139 9.21 -2.12 -12.85
C LEU A 139 9.48 -2.34 -14.36
N SER A 140 10.72 -2.20 -14.79
CA SER A 140 11.12 -2.40 -16.19
C SER A 140 10.89 -3.83 -16.70
N ILE A 141 10.95 -4.82 -15.81
CA ILE A 141 10.69 -6.23 -16.12
C ILE A 141 9.27 -6.68 -15.77
N ALA A 142 8.42 -5.76 -15.28
CA ALA A 142 7.05 -6.04 -14.80
C ALA A 142 7.00 -7.17 -13.76
N ALA A 143 7.95 -7.16 -12.81
CA ALA A 143 8.04 -8.14 -11.73
C ALA A 143 7.39 -7.60 -10.46
N GLU A 144 6.10 -7.93 -10.28
CA GLU A 144 5.29 -7.52 -9.12
C GLU A 144 5.81 -8.13 -7.81
N ASP A 145 6.35 -9.35 -7.88
CA ASP A 145 6.99 -10.05 -6.76
C ASP A 145 8.19 -9.28 -6.18
N LEU A 146 8.86 -8.46 -7.00
CA LEU A 146 9.98 -7.63 -6.58
C LEU A 146 9.56 -6.24 -6.08
N THR A 147 8.49 -5.65 -6.61
CA THR A 147 8.02 -4.32 -6.19
C THR A 147 7.31 -4.36 -4.84
N SER A 148 6.58 -5.43 -4.58
CA SER A 148 5.74 -5.60 -3.38
C SER A 148 6.35 -6.61 -2.39
N TYR A 149 7.67 -6.84 -2.48
CA TYR A 149 8.35 -7.83 -1.65
C TYR A 149 8.28 -7.45 -0.16
N ALA A 150 7.75 -8.36 0.66
CA ALA A 150 7.79 -8.27 2.12
C ALA A 150 8.49 -9.52 2.70
N PRO A 151 9.52 -9.36 3.55
CA PRO A 151 10.18 -10.50 4.17
C PRO A 151 9.22 -11.23 5.10
N THR A 152 9.12 -12.55 4.95
CA THR A 152 8.24 -13.39 5.77
C THR A 152 9.02 -14.07 6.89
N PHE A 153 10.28 -14.41 6.63
CA PHE A 153 11.10 -15.17 7.58
C PHE A 153 12.15 -14.31 8.28
N PRO A 154 12.52 -14.63 9.54
CA PRO A 154 13.52 -13.87 10.28
C PRO A 154 14.89 -13.73 9.60
N TRP A 155 15.31 -14.73 8.81
CA TRP A 155 16.57 -14.65 8.08
C TRP A 155 16.52 -13.69 6.88
N GLU A 156 15.34 -13.41 6.33
CA GLU A 156 15.16 -12.48 5.20
C GLU A 156 15.25 -11.04 5.66
N MET A 157 14.86 -10.76 6.90
CA MET A 157 14.90 -9.42 7.52
C MET A 157 16.32 -8.94 7.84
N GLY A 158 17.30 -9.85 7.85
CA GLY A 158 18.69 -9.49 8.06
C GLY A 158 19.24 -8.59 6.93
N PRO A 159 20.33 -7.85 7.17
CA PRO A 159 20.97 -7.06 6.13
C PRO A 159 21.51 -7.98 5.01
N PRO A 160 21.53 -7.51 3.75
CA PRO A 160 22.13 -8.27 2.65
C PRO A 160 23.59 -8.63 2.94
N SER A 161 24.00 -9.84 2.58
CA SER A 161 25.39 -10.27 2.64
C SER A 161 26.25 -9.49 1.65
N GLU A 162 27.51 -9.22 2.01
CA GLU A 162 28.49 -8.60 1.10
C GLU A 162 28.58 -9.32 -0.25
N LYS A 163 28.50 -10.66 -0.26
CA LYS A 163 28.53 -11.45 -1.50
C LYS A 163 27.33 -11.15 -2.40
N GLN A 164 26.15 -10.91 -1.81
CA GLN A 164 24.95 -10.55 -2.55
C GLN A 164 25.09 -9.15 -3.14
N LEU A 165 25.55 -8.18 -2.35
CA LEU A 165 25.74 -6.80 -2.78
C LEU A 165 26.75 -6.70 -3.94
N VAL A 166 27.91 -7.37 -3.81
CA VAL A 166 28.94 -7.42 -4.85
C VAL A 166 28.40 -8.08 -6.13
N PHE A 167 27.59 -9.14 -6.01
CA PHE A 167 26.98 -9.77 -7.17
C PHE A 167 26.03 -8.80 -7.90
N LEU A 168 25.14 -8.14 -7.16
CA LEU A 168 24.18 -7.18 -7.70
C LEU A 168 24.88 -6.00 -8.39
N GLU A 169 25.91 -5.45 -7.76
CA GLU A 169 26.71 -4.36 -8.33
C GLU A 169 27.38 -4.76 -9.65
N ASN A 170 28.01 -5.94 -9.69
CA ASN A 170 28.63 -6.47 -10.90
C ASN A 170 27.62 -6.63 -12.06
N ARG A 171 26.38 -7.02 -11.73
CA ARG A 171 25.26 -7.12 -12.68
C ARG A 171 24.61 -5.78 -13.02
N GLY A 172 25.07 -4.69 -12.41
CA GLY A 172 24.65 -3.33 -12.71
C GLY A 172 23.45 -2.85 -11.90
N ILE A 173 23.07 -3.55 -10.83
CA ILE A 173 22.06 -3.11 -9.85
C ILE A 173 22.75 -2.29 -8.75
N LEU A 174 22.09 -1.25 -8.24
CA LEU A 174 22.58 -0.41 -7.16
C LEU A 174 22.39 -1.13 -5.81
N PRO A 175 23.46 -1.47 -5.08
CA PRO A 175 23.37 -2.19 -3.81
C PRO A 175 22.78 -1.35 -2.67
N ASP A 176 23.02 -0.03 -2.64
CA ASP A 176 22.66 0.87 -1.53
C ASP A 176 21.16 0.89 -1.19
N THR A 177 20.32 0.56 -2.17
CA THR A 177 18.86 0.60 -2.08
C THR A 177 18.25 -0.77 -1.80
N VAL A 178 19.06 -1.80 -1.59
CA VAL A 178 18.59 -3.16 -1.27
C VAL A 178 18.51 -3.30 0.24
N GLU A 179 17.29 -3.31 0.78
CA GLU A 179 17.06 -3.17 2.22
C GLU A 179 17.39 -4.43 3.03
N ASN A 180 17.13 -5.62 2.46
CA ASN A 180 17.16 -6.88 3.22
C ASN A 180 17.67 -8.07 2.39
N ALA A 181 18.15 -9.10 3.09
CA ALA A 181 18.80 -10.27 2.51
C ALA A 181 17.86 -11.13 1.65
N GLY A 182 16.56 -11.14 1.98
CA GLY A 182 15.54 -11.82 1.20
C GLY A 182 15.33 -11.18 -0.17
N LEU A 183 15.14 -9.85 -0.21
CA LEU A 183 15.04 -9.07 -1.44
C LEU A 183 16.29 -9.23 -2.31
N ALA A 184 17.47 -9.22 -1.69
CA ALA A 184 18.73 -9.44 -2.39
C ALA A 184 18.78 -10.82 -3.05
N SER A 185 18.34 -11.87 -2.35
CA SER A 185 18.27 -13.24 -2.89
C SER A 185 17.29 -13.33 -4.07
N LEU A 186 16.09 -12.76 -3.90
CA LEU A 186 15.06 -12.77 -4.95
C LEU A 186 15.52 -12.04 -6.22
N LEU A 187 16.17 -10.89 -6.08
CA LEU A 187 16.79 -10.16 -7.20
C LEU A 187 17.85 -11.00 -7.91
N ILE A 188 18.73 -11.66 -7.14
CA ILE A 188 19.80 -12.50 -7.69
C ILE A 188 19.22 -13.66 -8.50
N ASP A 189 18.23 -14.35 -7.96
CA ASP A 189 17.61 -15.49 -8.63
C ASP A 189 16.85 -15.06 -9.88
N ARG A 190 16.18 -13.89 -9.84
CA ARG A 190 15.56 -13.30 -11.03
C ARG A 190 16.59 -12.96 -12.10
N LEU A 191 17.72 -12.36 -11.72
CA LEU A 191 18.81 -12.02 -12.65
C LEU A 191 19.42 -13.26 -13.30
N LYS A 192 19.62 -14.35 -12.55
CA LYS A 192 20.12 -15.63 -13.07
C LYS A 192 19.16 -16.22 -14.09
N ARG A 193 17.88 -16.35 -13.73
CA ARG A 193 16.86 -16.92 -14.62
C ARG A 193 16.75 -16.17 -15.94
N ARG A 194 16.73 -14.83 -15.87
CA ARG A 194 16.69 -13.98 -17.07
C ARG A 194 17.93 -14.11 -17.94
N GLN A 195 19.10 -14.36 -17.33
CA GLN A 195 20.32 -14.62 -18.09
C GLN A 195 20.24 -15.96 -18.82
N GLU A 196 19.72 -17.00 -18.18
CA GLU A 196 19.50 -18.32 -18.80
C GLU A 196 18.50 -18.25 -19.95
N GLU A 197 17.48 -17.41 -19.83
CA GLU A 197 16.48 -17.11 -20.87
C GLU A 197 17.01 -16.20 -21.99
N GLY A 198 18.26 -15.71 -21.89
CA GLY A 198 18.87 -14.85 -22.90
C GLY A 198 18.26 -13.45 -22.98
N LEU A 199 17.64 -12.95 -21.91
CA LEU A 199 16.97 -11.65 -21.90
C LEU A 199 17.94 -10.47 -21.66
N ALA A 200 17.48 -9.27 -21.99
CA ALA A 200 18.24 -8.05 -21.80
C ALA A 200 18.70 -7.86 -20.34
N THR A 201 19.99 -7.50 -20.20
CA THR A 201 20.64 -7.21 -18.92
C THR A 201 20.17 -5.89 -18.33
N PRO A 202 20.29 -5.68 -16.99
CA PRO A 202 19.97 -4.39 -16.37
C PRO A 202 20.66 -3.20 -17.03
N LYS A 203 21.94 -3.37 -17.40
CA LYS A 203 22.73 -2.31 -18.07
C LYS A 203 22.17 -1.96 -19.46
N GLN A 204 21.74 -2.96 -20.24
CA GLN A 204 21.12 -2.74 -21.56
C GLN A 204 19.76 -2.05 -21.41
N ILE A 205 18.93 -2.52 -20.46
CA ILE A 205 17.62 -1.92 -20.15
C ILE A 205 17.79 -0.44 -19.81
N ARG A 206 18.66 -0.09 -18.86
CA ARG A 206 18.94 1.30 -18.48
C ARG A 206 19.46 2.14 -19.64
N CYS A 207 20.34 1.57 -20.47
CA CYS A 207 20.89 2.28 -21.62
C CYS A 207 19.79 2.69 -22.61
N LEU A 208 18.91 1.74 -22.95
CA LEU A 208 17.82 1.96 -23.91
C LEU A 208 16.70 2.84 -23.32
N GLU A 209 16.35 2.66 -22.05
CA GLU A 209 15.36 3.52 -21.38
C GLU A 209 15.76 5.00 -21.38
N ARG A 210 17.07 5.31 -21.33
CA ARG A 210 17.56 6.69 -21.45
C ARG A 210 17.16 7.37 -22.77
N TYR A 211 17.01 6.59 -23.83
CA TYR A 211 16.59 7.09 -25.15
C TYR A 211 15.07 7.02 -25.36
N GLY A 212 14.30 6.67 -24.33
CA GLY A 212 12.84 6.63 -24.36
C GLY A 212 12.24 5.30 -24.82
N PHE A 213 13.05 4.25 -24.97
CA PHE A 213 12.54 2.91 -25.25
C PHE A 213 11.78 2.36 -24.04
N ARG A 214 10.63 1.71 -24.28
CA ARG A 214 9.75 1.16 -23.24
C ARG A 214 9.76 -0.36 -23.26
N ARG A 215 9.45 -0.98 -22.11
CA ARG A 215 9.33 -2.46 -21.94
C ARG A 215 10.57 -3.24 -22.38
N VAL A 216 11.76 -2.63 -22.29
CA VAL A 216 13.03 -3.24 -22.69
C VAL A 216 13.35 -4.50 -21.87
N GLY A 217 12.77 -4.64 -20.67
CA GLY A 217 12.87 -5.84 -19.86
C GLY A 217 12.35 -7.13 -20.54
N THR A 218 11.48 -7.01 -21.54
CA THR A 218 10.95 -8.16 -22.30
C THR A 218 11.81 -8.55 -23.51
N TRP A 219 12.85 -7.78 -23.81
CA TRP A 219 13.63 -7.97 -25.04
C TRP A 219 14.70 -9.03 -24.86
N GLN A 220 15.02 -9.72 -25.96
CA GLN A 220 16.17 -10.61 -26.05
C GLN A 220 17.48 -9.82 -25.98
N PHE A 221 18.51 -10.44 -25.40
CA PHE A 221 19.84 -9.85 -25.23
C PHE A 221 20.44 -9.40 -26.56
N ASP A 222 20.33 -10.22 -27.60
CA ASP A 222 20.88 -9.92 -28.91
C ASP A 222 20.16 -8.75 -29.58
N ALA A 223 18.84 -8.69 -29.46
CA ALA A 223 18.03 -7.61 -30.00
C ALA A 223 18.35 -6.27 -29.31
N ALA A 224 18.48 -6.28 -27.99
CA ALA A 224 18.92 -5.11 -27.23
C ALA A 224 20.36 -4.68 -27.61
N SER A 225 21.28 -5.64 -27.76
CA SER A 225 22.66 -5.38 -28.20
C SER A 225 22.72 -4.78 -29.60
N ALA A 226 21.95 -5.32 -30.55
CA ALA A 226 21.90 -4.82 -31.92
C ALA A 226 21.43 -3.36 -31.98
N LEU A 227 20.39 -3.02 -31.20
CA LEU A 227 19.90 -1.64 -31.15
C LEU A 227 20.91 -0.70 -30.47
N ILE A 228 21.58 -1.14 -29.40
CA ILE A 228 22.63 -0.35 -28.75
C ILE A 228 23.78 -0.09 -29.73
N SER A 229 24.22 -1.09 -30.49
CA SER A 229 25.23 -0.91 -31.55
C SER A 229 24.75 0.07 -32.61
N ARG A 230 23.48 0.01 -33.04
CA ARG A 230 22.90 0.96 -34.00
C ARG A 230 22.90 2.39 -33.46
N LEU A 231 22.58 2.59 -32.18
CA LEU A 231 22.67 3.90 -31.52
C LEU A 231 24.13 4.38 -31.48
N ALA A 232 25.07 3.51 -31.12
CA ALA A 232 26.50 3.84 -31.07
C ALA A 232 27.05 4.25 -32.44
N MET A 233 26.68 3.53 -33.51
CA MET A 233 27.02 3.88 -34.89
C MET A 233 26.39 5.21 -35.34
N ASN A 234 25.23 5.58 -34.78
CA ASN A 234 24.54 6.84 -35.04
C ASN A 234 24.88 7.93 -34.00
N HIS A 235 26.12 7.97 -33.51
CA HIS A 235 26.61 8.96 -32.53
C HIS A 235 25.71 9.12 -31.29
N TRP A 236 25.16 8.02 -30.79
CA TRP A 236 24.24 7.98 -29.66
C TRP A 236 22.97 8.83 -29.86
N ARG A 237 22.50 8.93 -31.11
CA ARG A 237 21.22 9.55 -31.46
C ARG A 237 20.23 8.51 -31.93
N VAL A 238 18.96 8.70 -31.57
CA VAL A 238 17.86 7.89 -32.12
C VAL A 238 17.81 8.12 -33.63
N PRO A 239 17.82 7.06 -34.47
CA PRO A 239 17.72 7.20 -35.93
C PRO A 239 16.46 7.97 -36.35
N GLN A 240 16.55 8.78 -37.41
CA GLN A 240 15.39 9.47 -37.97
C GLN A 240 14.30 8.46 -38.39
N GLY A 241 13.05 8.75 -38.05
CA GLY A 241 11.90 7.88 -38.32
C GLY A 241 11.66 6.78 -37.28
N MET A 242 12.54 6.63 -36.27
CA MET A 242 12.33 5.70 -35.16
C MET A 242 11.69 6.42 -33.98
N THR A 243 10.55 5.90 -33.51
CA THR A 243 9.86 6.40 -32.32
C THR A 243 10.12 5.44 -31.14
N PRO A 244 10.97 5.80 -30.16
CA PRO A 244 11.40 4.88 -29.10
C PRO A 244 10.25 4.31 -28.25
N SER A 245 9.20 5.10 -28.01
CA SER A 245 8.08 4.72 -27.14
C SER A 245 7.23 3.56 -27.67
N VAL A 246 7.19 3.36 -28.99
CA VAL A 246 6.40 2.33 -29.68
C VAL A 246 7.27 1.26 -30.34
N TYR A 247 8.59 1.38 -30.26
CA TYR A 247 9.52 0.47 -30.91
C TYR A 247 9.47 -0.92 -30.26
N VAL A 248 9.40 -1.94 -31.11
CA VAL A 248 9.51 -3.35 -30.76
C VAL A 248 10.65 -3.95 -31.59
N PRO A 249 11.59 -4.71 -31.00
CA PRO A 249 12.75 -5.26 -31.70
C PRO A 249 12.42 -6.39 -32.65
#